data_AF-A0AAN4ZFE2-F1
#
_entry.id   AF-A0AAN4ZFE2-F1
#
_cell.length_a   1.000
_cell.length_b   1.000
_cell.length_c   1.000
_cell.angle_alpha   90.00
_cell.angle_beta   90.00
_cell.angle_gamma   90.00
#
_symmetry.space_group_name_H-M   'P 1'
#
loop_
_entity.id
_entity.type
_entity.pdbx_description
1 polymer ?
#
loop_
_entity_poly.entity_id
_entity_poly.type
_entity_poly.pdbx_seq_one_letter_code
_entity_poly.pdbx_strand_id
1 'polypeptide(L)'
;SVAIVQFYDSELYDETDFDVPALIVDSYQGSRIYVSVPKASEEIAKNILVYDYVNEGQSLYEISQLKDGPRKGCLLIGIFYNQIKFLNMNSGHATAPIAVWIVRGSASETGWDIVYNAANLNIPPSDLDLITIMSAEPFTMYSKTEGVSLLNSW
;
A
#
# COMPACT_ATOMS: atom_id res chain seq x y z
N SER A 1 -20.84 2.60 3.45
CA SER A 1 -20.57 1.69 4.58
C SER A 1 -19.11 1.36 4.49
N VAL A 2 -18.35 1.64 5.54
CA VAL A 2 -16.88 1.50 5.56
C VAL A 2 -16.52 0.01 5.59
N ALA A 3 -15.63 -0.44 4.71
CA ALA A 3 -15.25 -1.85 4.52
C ALA A 3 -13.82 -2.13 5.01
N ILE A 4 -13.32 -1.32 5.95
CA ILE A 4 -11.96 -1.42 6.49
C ILE A 4 -11.68 -2.81 7.05
N VAL A 5 -10.53 -3.35 6.65
CA VAL A 5 -9.93 -4.52 7.30
C VAL A 5 -8.85 -4.04 8.28
N GLN A 6 -9.12 -4.17 9.58
CA GLN A 6 -8.19 -3.77 10.65
C GLN A 6 -7.37 -4.95 11.17
N PHE A 7 -6.07 -4.74 11.28
CA PHE A 7 -5.11 -5.61 11.96
C PHE A 7 -4.54 -4.87 13.18
N TYR A 8 -3.79 -5.58 14.02
CA TYR A 8 -3.25 -5.03 15.27
C TYR A 8 -2.41 -3.74 15.05
N ASP A 9 -1.54 -3.74 14.03
CA ASP A 9 -0.65 -2.62 13.71
C ASP A 9 -0.83 -2.07 12.28
N SER A 10 -1.91 -2.43 11.58
CA SER A 10 -2.13 -1.93 10.22
C SER A 10 -3.59 -1.96 9.81
N GLU A 11 -3.95 -1.17 8.82
CA GLU A 11 -5.32 -1.04 8.33
C GLU A 11 -5.31 -1.02 6.80
N LEU A 12 -6.22 -1.77 6.18
CA LEU A 12 -6.38 -1.84 4.73
C LEU A 12 -7.71 -1.19 4.36
N TYR A 13 -7.63 -0.27 3.40
CA TYR A 13 -8.73 0.50 2.85
C TYR A 13 -8.89 0.18 1.36
N ASP A 14 -10.14 0.10 0.91
CA ASP A 14 -10.50 -0.15 -0.49
C ASP A 14 -11.21 1.06 -1.11
N GLU A 15 -11.67 0.92 -2.36
CA GLU A 15 -12.32 1.99 -3.10
C GLU A 15 -13.61 2.52 -2.44
N THR A 16 -14.28 1.71 -1.62
CA THR A 16 -15.53 2.11 -0.95
C THR A 16 -15.26 3.03 0.23
N ASP A 17 -14.09 2.90 0.88
CA ASP A 17 -13.71 3.79 1.99
C ASP A 17 -13.42 5.23 1.52
N PHE A 18 -13.15 5.41 0.22
CA PHE A 18 -12.90 6.71 -0.40
C PHE A 18 -14.14 7.32 -1.08
N ASP A 19 -15.33 6.73 -0.93
CA ASP A 19 -16.60 7.25 -1.51
C ASP A 19 -17.17 8.48 -0.78
N VAL A 20 -16.36 9.08 0.08
CA VAL A 20 -16.67 10.23 0.93
C VAL A 20 -15.79 11.44 0.58
N PRO A 21 -16.23 12.68 0.90
CA PRO A 21 -15.42 13.87 0.66
C PRO A 21 -14.06 13.85 1.38
N ALA A 22 -14.05 13.28 2.58
CA ALA A 22 -12.84 13.15 3.37
C ALA A 22 -12.89 11.89 4.25
N LEU A 23 -11.80 11.14 4.26
CA LEU A 23 -11.54 10.05 5.19
C LEU A 23 -10.42 10.49 6.13
N ILE A 24 -10.65 10.39 7.44
CA ILE A 24 -9.68 10.72 8.48
C ILE A 24 -9.26 9.42 9.13
N VAL A 25 -7.96 9.18 9.16
CA VAL A 25 -7.37 7.97 9.74
C VAL A 25 -6.41 8.37 10.84
N ASP A 26 -6.51 7.73 11.99
CA ASP A 26 -5.52 7.90 13.05
C ASP A 26 -4.19 7.33 12.59
N SER A 27 -3.14 8.13 12.70
CA SER A 27 -1.78 7.77 12.31
C SER A 27 -0.84 7.87 13.50
N TYR A 28 0.26 7.13 13.43
CA TYR A 28 1.35 7.27 14.38
C TYR A 28 2.58 7.80 13.67
N GLN A 29 3.49 8.41 14.42
CA GLN A 29 4.81 8.76 13.92
C GLN A 29 5.46 7.55 13.22
N GLY A 30 5.99 7.76 12.01
CA GLY A 30 6.66 6.71 11.24
C GLY A 30 5.70 5.73 10.56
N SER A 31 4.40 6.04 10.50
CA SER A 31 3.46 5.25 9.72
C SER A 31 3.84 5.25 8.23
N ARG A 32 3.62 4.11 7.58
CA ARG A 32 3.91 3.90 6.16
C ARG A 32 2.61 3.72 5.41
N ILE A 33 2.45 4.44 4.32
CA ILE A 33 1.29 4.31 3.43
C ILE A 33 1.75 3.68 2.12
N TYR A 34 1.23 2.49 1.84
CA TYR A 34 1.40 1.80 0.57
C TYR A 34 0.09 1.92 -0.23
N VAL A 35 0.20 2.18 -1.54
CA VAL A 35 -0.98 2.41 -2.38
C VAL A 35 -0.90 1.62 -3.68
N SER A 36 -1.89 0.79 -3.98
CA SER A 36 -2.01 0.09 -5.26
C SER A 36 -3.09 0.74 -6.13
N VAL A 37 -2.70 1.21 -7.31
CA VAL A 37 -3.59 1.86 -8.29
C VAL A 37 -3.44 1.15 -9.64
N PRO A 38 -4.50 0.51 -10.14
CA PRO A 38 -4.58 0.00 -11.50
C PRO A 38 -4.49 1.11 -12.54
N LYS A 39 -4.02 0.77 -13.74
CA LYS A 39 -3.94 1.73 -14.85
C LYS A 39 -5.29 2.37 -15.20
N ALA A 40 -6.38 1.62 -15.06
CA ALA A 40 -7.73 2.13 -15.30
C ALA A 40 -8.19 3.17 -14.26
N SER A 41 -7.60 3.16 -13.07
CA SER A 41 -7.97 4.04 -11.94
C SER A 41 -7.10 5.29 -11.84
N GLU A 42 -6.12 5.49 -12.73
CA GLU A 42 -5.12 6.58 -12.63
C GLU A 42 -5.75 7.97 -12.48
N GLU A 43 -6.72 8.31 -13.33
CA GLU A 43 -7.35 9.64 -13.31
C GLU A 43 -8.16 9.89 -12.04
N ILE A 44 -8.82 8.86 -11.50
CA ILE A 44 -9.55 8.96 -10.23
C ILE A 44 -8.57 9.09 -9.06
N ALA A 45 -7.50 8.29 -9.04
CA ALA A 45 -6.53 8.26 -7.96
C ALA A 45 -5.67 9.54 -7.88
N LYS A 46 -5.45 10.25 -9.01
CA LYS A 46 -4.80 11.58 -9.03
C LYS A 46 -5.57 12.63 -8.24
N ASN A 47 -6.89 12.46 -8.11
CA ASN A 47 -7.77 13.40 -7.42
C ASN A 47 -8.09 12.97 -5.98
N ILE A 48 -7.50 11.87 -5.48
CA ILE A 48 -7.60 11.50 -4.07
C ILE A 48 -6.27 11.87 -3.42
N LEU A 49 -6.28 12.91 -2.59
CA LEU A 49 -5.08 13.53 -2.02
C LEU A 49 -4.88 13.09 -0.58
N VAL A 50 -3.65 12.73 -0.24
CA VAL A 50 -3.21 12.44 1.12
C VAL A 50 -2.56 13.70 1.68
N TYR A 51 -3.22 14.29 2.66
CA TYR A 51 -2.69 15.40 3.43
C TYR A 51 -2.19 14.89 4.76
N ASP A 52 -0.91 15.16 5.02
CA ASP A 52 -0.45 15.44 6.36
C ASP A 52 -0.24 16.96 6.50
N TYR A 53 0.05 17.44 7.69
CA TYR A 53 0.17 18.89 7.95
C TYR A 53 1.39 19.54 7.27
N VAL A 54 2.34 18.78 6.74
CA VAL A 54 3.65 19.25 6.22
C VAL A 54 3.76 19.16 4.72
N ASN A 55 3.17 18.14 4.12
CA ASN A 55 3.23 17.88 2.70
C ASN A 55 2.09 18.61 2.00
N GLU A 56 2.43 19.35 0.94
CA GLU A 56 1.45 19.75 -0.07
C GLU A 56 0.86 18.45 -0.63
N GLY A 57 -0.43 18.20 -0.35
CA GLY A 57 -1.02 16.86 -0.38
C GLY A 57 -0.63 16.02 -1.60
N GLN A 58 -0.16 14.79 -1.35
CA GLN A 58 0.29 13.88 -2.39
C GLN A 58 -0.86 12.97 -2.83
N SER A 59 -1.07 12.80 -4.13
CA SER A 59 -2.15 11.95 -4.63
C SER A 59 -1.88 10.46 -4.39
N LEU A 60 -2.95 9.66 -4.26
CA LEU A 60 -2.85 8.20 -4.21
C LEU A 60 -2.13 7.64 -5.44
N TYR A 61 -2.33 8.25 -6.61
CA TYR A 61 -1.58 7.88 -7.80
C TYR A 61 -0.07 8.10 -7.61
N GLU A 62 0.38 9.26 -7.17
CA GLU A 62 1.81 9.53 -6.96
C GLU A 62 2.44 8.59 -5.95
N ILE A 63 1.75 8.31 -4.83
CA ILE A 63 2.23 7.36 -3.82
C ILE A 63 2.34 5.95 -4.43
N SER A 64 1.42 5.56 -5.31
CA SER A 64 1.46 4.25 -5.97
C SER A 64 2.68 4.04 -6.86
N GLN A 65 3.25 5.14 -7.38
CA GLN A 65 4.43 5.14 -8.25
C GLN A 65 5.75 5.13 -7.48
N LEU A 66 5.75 5.29 -6.15
CA LEU A 66 6.96 5.22 -5.33
C LEU A 66 7.58 3.82 -5.43
N LYS A 67 8.92 3.78 -5.50
CA LYS A 67 9.71 2.55 -5.62
C LYS A 67 10.83 2.54 -4.59
N ASP A 68 11.13 1.35 -4.08
CA ASP A 68 12.30 1.07 -3.27
C ASP A 68 13.04 -0.14 -3.88
N GLY A 69 13.86 0.13 -4.90
CA GLY A 69 14.47 -0.91 -5.73
C GLY A 69 13.40 -1.78 -6.41
N PRO A 70 13.43 -3.13 -6.23
CA PRO A 70 12.40 -4.04 -6.77
C PRO A 70 11.10 -4.02 -5.96
N ARG A 71 11.09 -3.35 -4.80
CA ARG A 71 9.97 -3.31 -3.86
C ARG A 71 9.09 -2.09 -4.11
N LYS A 72 7.88 -2.15 -3.58
CA LYS A 72 6.94 -1.04 -3.55
C LYS A 72 7.43 0.01 -2.55
N GLY A 73 7.55 1.25 -2.99
CA GLY A 73 7.82 2.37 -2.09
C GLY A 73 6.59 2.74 -1.25
N CYS A 74 6.80 3.55 -0.22
CA CYS A 74 5.73 4.06 0.64
C CYS A 74 5.91 5.55 0.91
N LEU A 75 4.80 6.21 1.25
CA LEU A 75 4.82 7.53 1.86
C LEU A 75 5.07 7.36 3.36
N LEU A 76 6.10 8.03 3.88
CA LEU A 76 6.44 8.06 5.30
C LEU A 76 5.78 9.26 5.98
N ILE A 77 4.99 9.00 7.01
CA ILE A 77 4.35 10.06 7.81
C ILE A 77 5.34 10.58 8.85
N GLY A 78 5.53 11.90 8.84
CA GLY A 78 6.49 12.61 9.67
C GLY A 78 6.24 12.51 11.19
N ILE A 79 7.20 13.01 11.94
CA ILE A 79 7.16 13.11 13.41
C ILE A 79 6.13 14.20 13.76
N PHE A 80 5.30 13.96 14.79
CA PHE A 80 4.24 14.84 15.33
C PHE A 80 2.81 14.71 14.78
N TYR A 81 2.47 13.67 13.99
CA TYR A 81 1.14 13.54 13.40
C TYR A 81 0.35 12.35 13.92
N ASN A 82 -0.83 12.67 14.45
CA ASN A 82 -1.77 11.68 14.97
C ASN A 82 -2.88 11.34 13.96
N GLN A 83 -2.97 12.07 12.84
CA GLN A 83 -4.01 11.88 11.84
C GLN A 83 -3.50 12.13 10.42
N ILE A 84 -3.95 11.28 9.50
CA ILE A 84 -3.83 11.45 8.04
C ILE A 84 -5.21 11.79 7.51
N LYS A 85 -5.29 12.71 6.56
CA LYS A 85 -6.54 13.04 5.87
C LYS A 85 -6.45 12.69 4.39
N PHE A 86 -7.35 11.84 3.93
CA PHE A 86 -7.57 11.58 2.51
C PHE A 86 -8.72 12.46 2.02
N LEU A 87 -8.51 13.23 0.97
CA LEU A 87 -9.51 14.10 0.35
C LEU A 87 -9.86 13.59 -1.03
N ASN A 88 -11.12 13.20 -1.25
CA ASN A 88 -11.59 12.82 -2.58
C ASN A 88 -12.18 14.03 -3.31
N MET A 89 -11.39 14.57 -4.24
CA MET A 89 -11.72 15.75 -5.04
C MET A 89 -12.44 15.42 -6.35
N ASN A 90 -12.72 14.13 -6.61
CA ASN A 90 -13.51 13.73 -7.78
C ASN A 90 -14.95 14.25 -7.68
N SER A 91 -15.57 14.51 -8.83
CA SER A 91 -16.99 14.91 -8.88
C SER A 91 -17.87 13.82 -8.26
N GLY A 92 -18.72 14.20 -7.31
CA GLY A 92 -19.57 13.26 -6.57
C GLY A 92 -18.80 12.26 -5.70
N HIS A 93 -17.52 12.53 -5.40
CA HIS A 93 -16.63 11.63 -4.67
C HIS A 93 -16.51 10.26 -5.34
N ALA A 94 -16.52 10.27 -6.69
CA ALA A 94 -16.33 9.06 -7.47
C ALA A 94 -15.04 8.33 -7.06
N THR A 95 -15.11 7.01 -7.08
CA THR A 95 -14.00 6.12 -6.73
C THR A 95 -13.79 5.12 -7.87
N ALA A 96 -12.69 4.40 -7.80
CA ALA A 96 -12.31 3.34 -8.72
C ALA A 96 -11.46 2.33 -7.95
N PRO A 97 -11.26 1.09 -8.44
CA PRO A 97 -10.47 0.09 -7.73
C PRO A 97 -9.11 0.64 -7.29
N ILE A 98 -8.92 0.72 -5.98
CA ILE A 98 -7.74 1.27 -5.31
C ILE A 98 -7.59 0.49 -4.00
N ALA A 99 -6.35 0.20 -3.60
CA ALA A 99 -6.06 -0.34 -2.27
C ALA A 99 -5.05 0.55 -1.56
N VAL A 100 -5.31 0.88 -0.29
CA VAL A 100 -4.39 1.65 0.57
C VAL A 100 -4.13 0.85 1.83
N TRP A 101 -2.85 0.55 2.10
CA TRP A 101 -2.44 -0.15 3.30
C TRP A 101 -1.60 0.79 4.17
N ILE A 102 -2.07 1.02 5.39
CA ILE A 102 -1.43 1.90 6.35
C ILE A 102 -0.85 1.04 7.47
N VAL A 103 0.47 1.05 7.62
CA VAL A 103 1.19 0.33 8.66
C VAL A 103 1.66 1.32 9.72
N ARG A 104 1.33 1.07 10.99
CA ARG A 104 1.71 1.94 12.11
C ARG A 104 3.21 1.91 12.31
N GLY A 105 3.82 3.07 12.57
CA GLY A 105 5.26 3.16 12.84
C GLY A 105 5.71 2.47 14.14
N SER A 106 4.78 2.06 15.01
CA SER A 106 5.05 1.31 16.23
C SER A 106 5.08 -0.22 16.04
N ALA A 107 4.77 -0.74 14.84
CA ALA A 107 4.74 -2.18 14.62
C ALA A 107 6.13 -2.78 14.87
N SER A 108 6.23 -3.90 15.60
CA SER A 108 7.52 -4.48 16.03
C SER A 108 8.49 -4.80 14.89
N GLU A 109 7.96 -4.98 13.67
CA GLU A 109 8.71 -5.36 12.47
C GLU A 109 8.77 -4.23 11.42
N THR A 110 8.42 -2.99 11.77
CA THR A 110 8.37 -1.90 10.78
C THR A 110 9.73 -1.65 10.13
N GLY A 111 9.80 -1.87 8.82
CA GLY A 111 11.04 -1.78 8.03
C GLY A 111 11.61 -3.13 7.56
N TRP A 112 11.07 -4.24 8.08
CA TRP A 112 11.28 -5.58 7.52
C TRP A 112 10.17 -5.98 6.54
N ASP A 113 9.11 -5.17 6.44
CA ASP A 113 7.97 -5.39 5.55
C ASP A 113 8.41 -5.31 4.08
N ILE A 114 8.46 -6.47 3.41
CA ILE A 114 8.78 -6.55 1.98
C ILE A 114 7.48 -6.53 1.18
N VAL A 115 7.18 -5.38 0.57
CA VAL A 115 5.95 -5.17 -0.21
C VAL A 115 6.24 -5.15 -1.70
N TYR A 116 5.50 -5.93 -2.48
CA TYR A 116 5.56 -5.93 -3.94
C TYR A 116 4.24 -5.52 -4.58
N ASN A 117 4.36 -4.97 -5.79
CA ASN A 117 3.22 -4.80 -6.69
C ASN A 117 2.92 -6.13 -7.39
N ALA A 118 1.66 -6.59 -7.35
CA ALA A 118 1.25 -7.81 -8.06
C ALA A 118 1.51 -7.74 -9.57
N ALA A 119 1.32 -6.56 -10.19
CA ALA A 119 1.50 -6.36 -11.62
C ALA A 119 2.94 -6.59 -12.12
N ASN A 120 3.95 -6.49 -11.23
CA ASN A 120 5.37 -6.62 -11.58
C ASN A 120 6.09 -7.49 -10.56
N LEU A 121 5.52 -8.67 -10.27
CA LEU A 121 6.07 -9.57 -9.27
C LEU A 121 7.37 -10.22 -9.76
N ASN A 122 8.51 -9.69 -9.32
CA ASN A 122 9.81 -10.32 -9.47
C ASN A 122 10.53 -10.31 -8.11
N ILE A 123 10.39 -11.42 -7.38
CA ILE A 123 10.88 -11.53 -6.00
C ILE A 123 12.28 -12.17 -6.06
N PRO A 124 13.32 -11.46 -5.58
CA PRO A 124 14.65 -12.04 -5.48
C PRO A 124 14.63 -13.21 -4.48
N PRO A 125 15.42 -14.27 -4.71
CA PRO A 125 15.45 -15.44 -3.82
C PRO A 125 15.79 -15.12 -2.35
N SER A 126 16.46 -14.00 -2.09
CA SER A 126 16.80 -13.51 -0.74
C SER A 126 15.58 -13.08 0.09
N ASP A 127 14.44 -12.85 -0.55
CA ASP A 127 13.26 -12.22 0.06
C ASP A 127 12.10 -13.25 0.22
N LEU A 128 12.39 -14.56 0.17
CA LEU A 128 11.38 -15.63 0.08
C LEU A 128 10.71 -16.08 1.39
N ASP A 129 11.08 -15.54 2.55
CA ASP A 129 10.49 -15.98 3.84
C ASP A 129 9.04 -15.49 4.01
N LEU A 130 8.84 -14.17 4.06
CA LEU A 130 7.52 -13.54 4.19
C LEU A 130 7.41 -12.38 3.21
N ILE A 131 6.46 -12.48 2.29
CA ILE A 131 6.21 -11.47 1.26
C ILE A 131 4.79 -10.93 1.37
N THR A 132 4.66 -9.61 1.26
CA THR A 132 3.36 -8.95 1.12
C THR A 132 3.18 -8.54 -0.33
N ILE A 133 2.10 -9.03 -0.95
CA ILE A 133 1.74 -8.67 -2.32
C ILE A 133 0.50 -7.79 -2.26
N MET A 134 0.58 -6.61 -2.86
CA MET A 134 -0.53 -5.65 -2.88
C MET A 134 -1.11 -5.51 -4.29
N SER A 135 -2.43 -5.64 -4.41
CA SER A 135 -3.16 -5.48 -5.67
C SER A 135 -4.58 -4.98 -5.42
N ALA A 136 -5.02 -3.99 -6.21
CA ALA A 136 -6.43 -3.62 -6.32
C ALA A 136 -7.15 -4.36 -7.48
N GLU A 137 -6.41 -5.16 -8.26
CA GLU A 137 -6.94 -6.01 -9.33
C GLU A 137 -6.70 -7.50 -9.03
N PRO A 138 -7.53 -8.41 -9.57
CA PRO A 138 -7.24 -9.84 -9.52
C PRO A 138 -5.86 -10.15 -10.10
N PHE A 139 -5.10 -11.01 -9.43
CA PHE A 139 -3.79 -11.45 -9.88
C PHE A 139 -3.65 -12.97 -9.75
N THR A 140 -2.69 -13.53 -10.47
CA THR A 140 -2.32 -14.94 -10.36
C THR A 140 -0.88 -15.03 -9.87
N MET A 141 -0.66 -15.89 -8.87
CA MET A 141 0.67 -16.16 -8.33
C MET A 141 1.14 -17.53 -8.81
N TYR A 142 2.37 -17.59 -9.32
CA TYR A 142 3.06 -18.82 -9.67
C TYR A 142 4.28 -18.95 -8.78
N SER A 143 4.37 -20.01 -7.99
CA SER A 143 5.58 -20.36 -7.27
C SER A 143 6.34 -21.45 -8.03
N LYS A 144 7.64 -21.27 -8.19
CA LYS A 144 8.57 -22.36 -8.52
C LYS A 144 9.31 -22.72 -7.26
N THR A 145 9.03 -23.89 -6.71
CA THR A 145 9.93 -24.52 -5.75
C THR A 145 10.96 -25.30 -6.56
N GLU A 146 12.24 -25.00 -6.38
CA GLU A 146 13.26 -25.99 -6.73
C GLU A 146 13.03 -27.15 -5.76
N GLY A 147 12.52 -28.27 -6.27
CA GLY A 147 12.35 -29.49 -5.48
C GLY A 147 13.67 -29.88 -4.81
N VAL A 148 13.58 -30.68 -3.73
CA VAL A 148 14.73 -31.12 -2.93
C VAL A 148 15.93 -31.40 -3.84
N SER A 149 16.95 -30.52 -3.77
CA SER A 149 18.25 -30.83 -4.32
C SER A 149 18.75 -32.02 -3.52
N LEU A 150 18.54 -33.23 -4.06
CA LEU A 150 19.28 -34.39 -3.62
C LEU A 150 20.74 -34.02 -3.87
N LEU A 151 21.43 -33.64 -2.79
CA LEU A 151 22.88 -33.64 -2.73
C LEU A 151 23.30 -35.03 -3.19
N ASN A 152 23.69 -35.13 -4.46
CA ASN A 152 24.38 -36.28 -5.00
C ASN A 152 25.69 -36.37 -4.23
N SER A 153 25.66 -37.17 -3.17
CA SER A 153 26.84 -37.69 -2.50
C SER A 153 27.52 -38.64 -3.48
N TRP A 154 28.64 -38.18 -4.02
CA TRP A 154 29.69 -39.02 -4.59
C TRP A 154 31.00 -38.66 -3.88
#